data_AF-A0A430AWZ1-F1
#
_entry.id   AF-A0A430AWZ1-F1
#
_cell.length_a   1.000
_cell.length_b   1.000
_cell.length_c   1.000
_cell.angle_alpha   90.00
_cell.angle_beta   90.00
_cell.angle_gamma   90.00
#
_symmetry.space_group_name_H-M   'P 1'
#
loop_
_entity.id
_entity.type
_entity.pdbx_description
1 polymer ?
#
loop_
_entity_poly.entity_id
_entity_poly.type
_entity_poly.pdbx_seq_one_letter_code
_entity_poly.pdbx_strand_id
1 'polypeptide(L)'
;MGAANGYEEVAVTNEHIAKDKMFQAYEENQANIDKATQKVEASDNMKSLFEEQLAYVDAKKAGGALWDANKSQKLATFMADWGQRMDQSYKQYSPTNNVDLYGLMLPAAVLGNGGDWQAAIGDNPIQLQWSETGATDSGYALVAVYSDAESQPYLKQHVYFFTLRSDGTPSVLVTMQNQGNEFNYLYFNESENAELVKGFADIVAGN
;
A
#
# COMPACT_ATOMS: atom_id res chain seq x y z
N MET A 1 -60.78 49.07 24.31
CA MET A 1 -59.98 49.17 23.07
C MET A 1 -58.67 49.83 23.49
N GLY A 2 -57.52 49.18 23.65
CA GLY A 2 -56.98 48.00 22.99
C GLY A 2 -55.77 48.46 22.18
N ALA A 3 -54.55 48.23 22.67
CA ALA A 3 -53.30 48.12 21.91
C ALA A 3 -52.07 48.20 22.85
N ALA A 4 -51.78 47.10 23.55
CA ALA A 4 -50.44 46.79 23.99
C ALA A 4 -50.21 45.33 23.58
N ASN A 5 -49.19 45.08 22.75
CA ASN A 5 -48.59 43.79 22.36
C ASN A 5 -48.17 43.76 20.88
N GLY A 6 -47.48 44.80 20.38
CA GLY A 6 -46.95 44.80 19.00
C GLY A 6 -45.43 44.95 18.88
N TYR A 7 -44.73 45.30 19.97
CA TYR A 7 -43.30 45.64 19.91
C TYR A 7 -42.38 44.55 20.44
N GLU A 8 -42.90 43.61 21.25
CA GLU A 8 -42.10 42.54 21.85
C GLU A 8 -41.95 41.33 20.91
N GLU A 9 -42.99 41.02 20.11
CA GLU A 9 -42.97 39.92 19.14
C GLU A 9 -42.08 40.20 17.91
N VAL A 10 -41.97 41.47 17.49
CA VAL A 10 -41.13 41.91 16.36
C VAL A 10 -39.63 41.90 16.71
N ALA A 11 -39.28 42.14 17.98
CA ALA A 11 -37.89 42.06 18.44
C ALA A 11 -37.39 40.62 18.52
N VAL A 12 -38.22 39.70 19.05
CA VAL A 12 -37.90 38.26 19.17
C VAL A 12 -37.77 37.60 17.80
N THR A 13 -38.62 37.95 16.84
CA THR A 13 -38.56 37.42 15.46
C THR A 13 -37.30 37.86 14.71
N ASN A 14 -36.89 39.13 14.85
CA ASN A 14 -35.65 39.63 14.24
C ASN A 14 -34.39 38.98 14.85
N GLU A 15 -34.40 38.66 16.15
CA GLU A 15 -33.28 37.98 16.82
C GLU A 15 -33.17 36.51 16.39
N HIS A 16 -34.29 35.80 16.20
CA HIS A 16 -34.30 34.43 15.66
C HIS A 16 -33.79 34.39 14.22
N ILE A 17 -34.24 35.32 13.36
CA ILE A 17 -33.77 35.42 11.98
C ILE A 17 -32.26 35.70 11.92
N ALA A 18 -31.72 36.48 12.86
CA ALA A 18 -30.27 36.72 12.95
C ALA A 18 -29.49 35.45 13.35
N LYS A 19 -30.02 34.66 14.29
CA LYS A 19 -29.40 33.40 14.73
C LYS A 19 -29.41 32.33 13.63
N ASP A 20 -30.52 32.21 12.89
CA ASP A 20 -30.63 31.23 11.79
C ASP A 20 -29.67 31.55 10.63
N LYS A 21 -29.51 32.84 10.29
CA LYS A 21 -28.53 33.28 9.29
C LYS A 21 -27.09 33.02 9.71
N MET A 22 -26.78 33.19 11.01
CA MET A 22 -25.45 32.90 11.55
C MET A 22 -25.16 31.39 11.56
N PHE A 23 -26.16 30.57 11.85
CA PHE A 23 -26.03 29.11 11.82
C PHE A 23 -25.79 28.60 10.39
N GLN A 24 -26.54 29.10 9.40
CA GLN A 24 -26.32 28.77 7.98
C GLN A 24 -24.93 29.19 7.50
N ALA A 25 -24.47 30.39 7.86
CA ALA A 25 -23.12 30.84 7.51
C ALA A 25 -22.02 29.96 8.13
N TYR A 26 -22.25 29.40 9.33
CA TYR A 26 -21.33 28.48 9.98
C TYR A 26 -21.25 27.12 9.24
N GLU A 27 -22.39 26.53 8.86
CA GLU A 27 -22.43 25.28 8.10
C GLU A 27 -21.80 25.41 6.71
N GLU A 28 -22.09 26.51 6.01
CA GLU A 28 -21.46 26.81 4.71
C GLU A 28 -19.94 26.96 4.83
N ASN A 29 -19.46 27.59 5.91
CA ASN A 29 -18.04 27.74 6.16
C ASN A 29 -17.37 26.38 6.47
N GLN A 30 -18.02 25.51 7.24
CA GLN A 30 -17.51 24.16 7.52
C GLN A 30 -17.41 23.31 6.25
N ALA A 31 -18.44 23.33 5.39
CA ALA A 31 -18.40 22.62 4.12
C ALA A 31 -17.29 23.12 3.17
N ASN A 32 -17.00 24.43 3.19
CA ASN A 32 -15.90 25.01 2.43
C ASN A 32 -14.52 24.59 2.96
N ILE A 33 -14.37 24.44 4.27
CA ILE A 33 -13.16 23.92 4.92
C ILE A 33 -12.95 22.45 4.53
N ASP A 34 -13.97 21.60 4.62
CA ASP A 34 -13.86 20.18 4.28
C ASP A 34 -13.46 19.99 2.80
N LYS A 35 -14.02 20.80 1.91
CA LYS A 35 -13.67 20.81 0.48
C LYS A 35 -12.25 21.32 0.22
N ALA A 36 -11.75 22.23 1.04
CA ALA A 36 -10.36 22.69 0.98
C ALA A 36 -9.40 21.60 1.48
N THR A 37 -9.74 20.91 2.58
CA THR A 37 -8.96 19.78 3.12
C THR A 37 -8.83 18.64 2.11
N GLN A 38 -9.93 18.23 1.47
CA GLN A 38 -9.88 17.19 0.42
C GLN A 38 -9.03 17.60 -0.78
N LYS A 39 -9.01 18.90 -1.14
CA LYS A 39 -8.12 19.42 -2.20
C LYS A 39 -6.65 19.42 -1.80
N VAL A 40 -6.35 19.69 -0.53
CA VAL A 40 -4.99 19.63 0.02
C VAL A 40 -4.51 18.18 0.07
N GLU A 41 -5.32 17.24 0.56
CA GLU A 41 -5.00 15.81 0.57
C GLU A 41 -4.78 15.26 -0.85
N ALA A 42 -5.64 15.64 -1.81
CA ALA A 42 -5.44 15.29 -3.21
C ALA A 42 -4.15 15.91 -3.80
N SER A 43 -3.77 17.11 -3.37
CA SER A 43 -2.54 17.79 -3.78
C SER A 43 -1.30 17.16 -3.14
N ASP A 44 -1.37 16.76 -1.87
CA ASP A 44 -0.27 16.10 -1.16
C ASP A 44 -0.04 14.69 -1.71
N ASN A 45 -1.11 13.95 -2.01
CA ASN A 45 -1.02 12.67 -2.71
C ASN A 45 -0.43 12.85 -4.12
N MET A 46 -0.83 13.89 -4.85
CA MET A 46 -0.26 14.20 -6.17
C MET A 46 1.22 14.62 -6.08
N LYS A 47 1.60 15.29 -4.99
CA LYS A 47 2.98 15.68 -4.71
C LYS A 47 3.85 14.47 -4.35
N SER A 48 3.36 13.55 -3.53
CA SER A 48 4.02 12.26 -3.24
C SER A 48 4.27 11.48 -4.53
N LEU A 49 3.23 11.33 -5.38
CA LEU A 49 3.33 10.66 -6.67
C LEU A 49 4.34 11.33 -7.61
N PHE A 50 4.44 12.67 -7.56
CA PHE A 50 5.39 13.42 -8.38
C PHE A 50 6.83 13.33 -7.85
N GLU A 51 7.02 13.35 -6.53
CA GLU A 51 8.33 13.14 -5.87
C GLU A 51 8.84 11.71 -6.10
N GLU A 52 7.96 10.72 -6.01
CA GLU A 52 8.23 9.31 -6.38
C GLU A 52 8.63 9.19 -7.86
N GLN A 53 7.91 9.86 -8.77
CA GLN A 53 8.27 9.90 -10.20
C GLN A 53 9.61 10.61 -10.47
N LEU A 54 9.92 11.69 -9.76
CA LEU A 54 11.18 12.41 -9.90
C LEU A 54 12.36 11.57 -9.42
N ALA A 55 12.23 10.90 -8.26
CA ALA A 55 13.24 9.99 -7.74
C ALA A 55 13.49 8.82 -8.70
N TYR A 56 12.44 8.28 -9.32
CA TYR A 56 12.55 7.26 -10.37
C TYR A 56 13.28 7.77 -11.61
N VAL A 57 12.91 8.96 -12.12
CA VAL A 57 13.53 9.55 -13.31
C VAL A 57 15.01 9.82 -13.05
N ASP A 58 15.38 10.29 -11.85
CA ASP A 58 16.77 10.52 -11.49
C ASP A 58 17.55 9.22 -11.32
N ALA A 59 16.98 8.20 -10.67
CA ALA A 59 17.60 6.88 -10.57
C ALA A 59 17.80 6.24 -11.96
N LYS A 60 16.78 6.29 -12.83
CA LYS A 60 16.84 5.76 -14.20
C LYS A 60 17.81 6.53 -15.10
N LYS A 61 17.86 7.86 -14.95
CA LYS A 61 18.74 8.75 -15.74
C LYS A 61 20.20 8.69 -15.27
N ALA A 62 20.43 8.40 -13.99
CA ALA A 62 21.76 8.12 -13.45
C ALA A 62 22.23 6.67 -13.68
N GLY A 63 21.37 5.80 -14.23
CA GLY A 63 21.66 4.37 -14.34
C GLY A 63 21.81 3.66 -12.98
N GLY A 64 21.28 4.28 -11.91
CA GLY A 64 21.31 3.76 -10.55
C GLY A 64 20.26 2.68 -10.33
N ALA A 65 20.63 1.63 -9.61
CA ALA A 65 19.70 0.57 -9.22
C ALA A 65 18.67 1.11 -8.22
N LEU A 66 17.37 0.87 -8.47
CA LEU A 66 16.28 1.22 -7.55
C LEU A 66 16.37 0.39 -6.26
N TRP A 67 16.86 -0.83 -6.39
CA TRP A 67 17.14 -1.76 -5.31
C TRP A 67 18.62 -2.07 -5.21
N ASP A 68 19.11 -2.29 -3.99
CA ASP A 68 20.50 -2.61 -3.72
C ASP A 68 20.63 -3.40 -2.39
N ALA A 69 21.85 -3.85 -2.09
CA ALA A 69 22.14 -4.63 -0.89
C ALA A 69 21.87 -3.86 0.42
N ASN A 70 22.06 -2.53 0.45
CA ASN A 70 21.77 -1.73 1.64
C ASN A 70 20.27 -1.68 1.91
N LYS A 71 19.46 -1.49 0.86
CA LYS A 71 17.99 -1.54 0.97
C LYS A 71 17.51 -2.94 1.37
N SER A 72 18.12 -4.00 0.81
CA SER A 72 17.84 -5.37 1.25
C SER A 72 18.14 -5.59 2.73
N GLN A 73 19.23 -5.05 3.26
CA GLN A 73 19.56 -5.15 4.68
C GLN A 73 18.58 -4.36 5.56
N LYS A 74 18.20 -3.15 5.14
CA LYS A 74 17.17 -2.36 5.82
C LYS A 74 15.84 -3.11 5.87
N LEU A 75 15.43 -3.74 4.77
CA LEU A 75 14.22 -4.54 4.70
C LEU A 75 14.29 -5.77 5.60
N ALA A 76 15.44 -6.46 5.66
CA ALA A 76 15.61 -7.59 6.55
C ALA A 76 15.45 -7.20 8.04
N THR A 77 16.05 -6.08 8.45
CA THR A 77 15.87 -5.54 9.82
C THR A 77 14.41 -5.17 10.06
N PHE A 78 13.80 -4.44 9.13
CA PHE A 78 12.40 -4.04 9.24
C PHE A 78 11.46 -5.24 9.38
N MET A 79 11.65 -6.29 8.58
CA MET A 79 10.81 -7.49 8.63
C MET A 79 10.97 -8.28 9.93
N ALA A 80 12.17 -8.30 10.51
CA ALA A 80 12.40 -8.91 11.83
C ALA A 80 11.63 -8.16 12.92
N ASP A 81 11.76 -6.82 12.95
CA ASP A 81 11.09 -5.97 13.95
C ASP A 81 9.57 -5.97 13.78
N TRP A 82 9.09 -5.91 12.54
CA TRP A 82 7.66 -5.95 12.22
C TRP A 82 7.06 -7.31 12.56
N GLY A 83 7.72 -8.40 12.20
CA GLY A 83 7.31 -9.75 12.59
C GLY A 83 7.16 -9.87 14.10
N GLN A 84 8.16 -9.44 14.87
CA GLN A 84 8.10 -9.50 16.33
C GLN A 84 6.87 -8.75 16.90
N ARG A 85 6.53 -7.58 16.36
CA ARG A 85 5.36 -6.81 16.81
C ARG A 85 4.03 -7.48 16.45
N MET A 86 4.02 -8.30 15.42
CA MET A 86 2.86 -9.10 14.98
C MET A 86 2.81 -10.49 15.62
N ASP A 87 3.76 -10.85 16.51
CA ASP A 87 3.94 -12.21 17.03
C ASP A 87 4.14 -13.26 15.91
N GLN A 88 4.92 -12.87 14.90
CA GLN A 88 5.23 -13.66 13.70
C GLN A 88 6.75 -13.67 13.45
N SER A 89 7.29 -14.75 12.89
CA SER A 89 8.72 -14.85 12.57
C SER A 89 8.91 -15.03 11.07
N TYR A 90 9.35 -13.97 10.40
CA TYR A 90 9.57 -13.98 8.96
C TYR A 90 11.01 -14.35 8.60
N LYS A 91 11.15 -15.25 7.62
CA LYS A 91 12.43 -15.58 6.98
C LYS A 91 12.44 -15.10 5.54
N GLN A 92 13.62 -14.75 5.04
CA GLN A 92 13.81 -14.33 3.66
C GLN A 92 14.00 -15.56 2.76
N TYR A 93 13.39 -15.50 1.58
CA TYR A 93 13.47 -16.52 0.53
C TYR A 93 13.86 -15.89 -0.81
N SER A 94 14.32 -16.73 -1.73
CA SER A 94 14.82 -16.34 -3.05
C SER A 94 14.56 -17.46 -4.06
N PRO A 95 14.76 -17.25 -5.37
CA PRO A 95 14.56 -18.30 -6.38
C PRO A 95 15.41 -19.56 -6.13
N THR A 96 16.55 -19.43 -5.45
CA THR A 96 17.44 -20.55 -5.07
C THR A 96 17.23 -21.07 -3.66
N ASN A 97 16.44 -20.39 -2.83
CA ASN A 97 16.07 -20.78 -1.47
C ASN A 97 14.57 -20.51 -1.26
N ASN A 98 13.74 -21.49 -1.61
CA ASN A 98 12.30 -21.34 -1.65
C ASN A 98 11.64 -21.63 -0.30
N VAL A 99 10.48 -21.01 -0.05
CA VAL A 99 9.55 -21.42 1.00
C VAL A 99 8.58 -22.45 0.46
N ASP A 100 8.24 -23.45 1.28
CA ASP A 100 7.14 -24.37 1.02
C ASP A 100 5.84 -23.78 1.58
N LEU A 101 4.98 -23.26 0.69
CA LEU A 101 3.62 -22.86 1.01
C LEU A 101 2.65 -23.96 0.57
N TYR A 102 2.33 -24.88 1.47
CA TYR A 102 1.36 -25.97 1.23
C TYR A 102 1.70 -26.88 0.03
N GLY A 103 2.98 -27.13 -0.20
CA GLY A 103 3.52 -27.91 -1.32
C GLY A 103 4.03 -27.06 -2.48
N LEU A 104 3.78 -25.74 -2.48
CA LEU A 104 4.20 -24.82 -3.52
C LEU A 104 5.51 -24.12 -3.15
N MET A 105 6.55 -24.32 -3.96
CA MET A 105 7.89 -23.76 -3.72
C MET A 105 7.99 -22.32 -4.24
N LEU A 106 7.92 -21.33 -3.35
CA LEU A 106 7.92 -19.91 -3.70
C LEU A 106 9.25 -19.22 -3.40
N PRO A 107 9.71 -18.29 -4.26
CA PRO A 107 9.01 -17.75 -5.44
C PRO A 107 9.16 -18.56 -6.73
N ALA A 108 10.00 -19.61 -6.78
CA ALA A 108 10.36 -20.30 -8.03
C ALA A 108 9.14 -20.77 -8.83
N ALA A 109 8.09 -21.26 -8.18
CA ALA A 109 6.89 -21.79 -8.84
C ALA A 109 6.07 -20.75 -9.63
N VAL A 110 6.32 -19.45 -9.43
CA VAL A 110 5.61 -18.35 -10.13
C VAL A 110 6.51 -17.43 -10.94
N LEU A 111 7.80 -17.76 -11.07
CA LEU A 111 8.73 -17.01 -11.91
C LEU A 111 8.80 -17.62 -13.31
N GLY A 112 8.62 -16.78 -14.34
CA GLY A 112 8.35 -17.16 -15.74
C GLY A 112 9.42 -17.98 -16.49
N ASN A 113 10.49 -18.41 -15.82
CA ASN A 113 11.53 -19.26 -16.41
C ASN A 113 11.42 -20.74 -15.99
N GLY A 114 10.35 -21.14 -15.30
CA GLY A 114 10.13 -22.54 -14.91
C GLY A 114 9.00 -22.81 -13.91
N GLY A 115 8.12 -21.85 -13.64
CA GLY A 115 6.98 -22.02 -12.74
C GLY A 115 5.75 -22.62 -13.43
N ASP A 116 5.14 -23.64 -12.82
CA ASP A 116 3.86 -24.22 -13.25
C ASP A 116 2.65 -23.33 -12.87
N TRP A 117 2.89 -22.27 -12.09
CA TRP A 117 1.86 -21.36 -11.59
C TRP A 117 2.08 -19.94 -12.10
N GLN A 118 0.97 -19.22 -12.27
CA GLN A 118 0.96 -17.83 -12.70
C GLN A 118 0.56 -16.93 -11.53
N ALA A 119 1.41 -15.99 -11.13
CA ALA A 119 1.03 -14.98 -10.13
C ALA A 119 -0.09 -14.08 -10.68
N ALA A 120 -1.09 -13.78 -9.86
CA ALA A 120 -2.20 -12.90 -10.21
C ALA A 120 -2.57 -12.00 -9.03
N ILE A 121 -3.03 -10.77 -9.31
CA ILE A 121 -3.63 -9.88 -8.31
C ILE A 121 -5.13 -9.86 -8.55
N GLY A 122 -5.90 -10.45 -7.63
CA GLY A 122 -7.26 -10.89 -7.95
C GLY A 122 -7.26 -11.76 -9.21
N ASP A 123 -8.22 -11.56 -10.12
CA ASP A 123 -8.31 -12.34 -11.36
C ASP A 123 -7.37 -11.88 -12.50
N ASN A 124 -6.41 -10.99 -12.21
CA ASN A 124 -5.52 -10.41 -13.21
C ASN A 124 -4.11 -10.99 -13.11
N PRO A 125 -3.66 -11.80 -14.09
CA PRO A 125 -2.28 -12.27 -14.16
C PRO A 125 -1.29 -11.11 -14.22
N ILE A 126 -0.18 -11.24 -13.49
CA ILE A 126 0.90 -10.25 -13.49
C ILE A 126 2.18 -10.83 -14.06
N GLN A 127 2.95 -9.99 -14.77
CA GLN A 127 4.31 -10.34 -15.12
C GLN A 127 5.21 -10.07 -13.91
N LEU A 128 5.83 -11.13 -13.41
CA LEU A 128 6.68 -11.09 -12.22
C LEU A 128 8.09 -11.59 -12.58
N GLN A 129 9.10 -10.80 -12.25
CA GLN A 129 10.50 -11.13 -12.52
C GLN A 129 11.35 -10.86 -11.28
N TRP A 130 12.20 -11.81 -10.90
CA TRP A 130 13.20 -11.56 -9.86
C TRP A 130 14.20 -10.52 -10.34
N SER A 131 14.49 -9.51 -9.51
CA SER A 131 15.41 -8.42 -9.86
C SER A 131 16.25 -7.99 -8.67
N GLU A 132 17.57 -8.07 -8.80
CA GLU A 132 18.51 -7.59 -7.77
C GLU A 132 18.65 -6.06 -7.78
N THR A 133 18.30 -5.42 -8.90
CA THR A 133 18.40 -3.96 -9.08
C THR A 133 17.05 -3.26 -8.95
N GLY A 134 15.96 -4.02 -8.84
CA GLY A 134 14.62 -3.47 -8.80
C GLY A 134 14.10 -2.98 -10.16
N ALA A 135 14.89 -3.13 -11.23
CA ALA A 135 14.47 -2.79 -12.58
C ALA A 135 13.68 -3.95 -13.21
N THR A 136 12.65 -3.60 -13.98
CA THR A 136 11.92 -4.48 -14.89
C THR A 136 11.45 -3.68 -16.11
N ASP A 137 11.36 -4.32 -17.27
CA ASP A 137 10.83 -3.70 -18.49
C ASP A 137 9.30 -3.51 -18.41
N SER A 138 8.60 -4.39 -17.69
CA SER A 138 7.16 -4.31 -17.47
C SER A 138 6.71 -5.15 -16.26
N GLY A 139 5.50 -4.89 -15.75
CA GLY A 139 4.96 -5.63 -14.61
C GLY A 139 5.69 -5.30 -13.31
N TYR A 140 6.16 -6.34 -12.62
CA TYR A 140 6.68 -6.28 -11.25
C TYR A 140 8.07 -6.91 -11.15
N ALA A 141 9.04 -6.13 -10.69
CA ALA A 141 10.34 -6.58 -10.23
C ALA A 141 10.20 -7.08 -8.78
N LEU A 142 10.30 -8.39 -8.55
CA LEU A 142 10.35 -9.01 -7.23
C LEU A 142 11.76 -8.86 -6.66
N VAL A 143 11.88 -8.07 -5.59
CA VAL A 143 13.17 -7.74 -4.98
C VAL A 143 13.44 -8.51 -3.69
N ALA A 144 12.39 -8.99 -3.02
CA ALA A 144 12.49 -9.86 -1.86
C ALA A 144 11.22 -10.67 -1.61
N VAL A 145 11.37 -11.82 -0.96
CA VAL A 145 10.28 -12.66 -0.48
C VAL A 145 10.48 -12.93 1.00
N TYR A 146 9.42 -12.78 1.79
CA TYR A 146 9.43 -13.15 3.20
C TYR A 146 8.23 -14.03 3.52
N SER A 147 8.44 -15.02 4.38
CA SER A 147 7.34 -15.86 4.85
C SER A 147 7.54 -16.30 6.29
N ASP A 148 6.43 -16.47 6.99
CA ASP A 148 6.36 -17.00 8.35
C ASP A 148 5.96 -18.48 8.38
N ALA A 149 5.90 -19.15 7.22
CA ALA A 149 5.37 -20.50 7.06
C ALA A 149 6.06 -21.56 7.95
N GLU A 150 7.35 -21.40 8.21
CA GLU A 150 8.10 -22.30 9.08
C GLU A 150 7.74 -22.16 10.58
N SER A 151 7.10 -21.06 10.97
CA SER A 151 6.80 -20.74 12.37
C SER A 151 5.31 -20.71 12.69
N GLN A 152 4.47 -20.32 11.73
CA GLN A 152 3.03 -20.22 11.94
C GLN A 152 2.30 -21.55 11.79
N PRO A 153 1.16 -21.73 12.49
CA PRO A 153 0.31 -22.89 12.30
C PRO A 153 -0.12 -23.10 10.85
N TYR A 154 -0.33 -24.35 10.49
CA TYR A 154 -0.93 -24.75 9.22
C TYR A 154 -2.24 -23.97 8.99
N LEU A 155 -2.41 -23.36 7.81
CA LEU A 155 -3.48 -22.42 7.42
C LEU A 155 -3.38 -20.96 7.92
N LYS A 156 -2.33 -20.59 8.65
CA LYS A 156 -2.06 -19.21 9.07
C LYS A 156 -0.75 -18.66 8.51
N GLN A 157 -0.26 -19.26 7.44
CA GLN A 157 1.03 -18.92 6.85
C GLN A 157 0.84 -17.83 5.81
N HIS A 158 1.76 -16.88 5.79
CA HIS A 158 1.78 -15.74 4.89
C HIS A 158 3.05 -15.80 4.05
N VAL A 159 2.92 -15.45 2.78
CA VAL A 159 4.06 -15.16 1.91
C VAL A 159 3.90 -13.75 1.37
N TYR A 160 4.86 -12.89 1.71
CA TYR A 160 4.95 -11.52 1.25
C TYR A 160 5.97 -11.40 0.12
N PHE A 161 5.54 -10.79 -0.98
CA PHE A 161 6.37 -10.43 -2.12
C PHE A 161 6.56 -8.91 -2.12
N PHE A 162 7.80 -8.47 -1.99
CA PHE A 162 8.19 -7.07 -2.06
C PHE A 162 8.58 -6.75 -3.49
N THR A 163 7.84 -5.86 -4.13
CA THR A 163 7.93 -5.62 -5.56
C THR A 163 8.09 -4.16 -5.90
N LEU A 164 8.77 -3.87 -7.00
CA LEU A 164 8.79 -2.57 -7.66
C LEU A 164 8.11 -2.69 -9.01
N ARG A 165 7.14 -1.82 -9.30
CA ARG A 165 6.53 -1.75 -10.62
C ARG A 165 7.52 -1.17 -11.63
N SER A 166 7.23 -1.27 -12.92
CA SER A 166 8.12 -0.74 -13.98
C SER A 166 8.38 0.77 -13.88
N ASP A 167 7.49 1.52 -13.22
CA ASP A 167 7.63 2.95 -12.89
C ASP A 167 8.36 3.20 -11.55
N GLY A 168 8.84 2.14 -10.89
CA GLY A 168 9.55 2.20 -9.61
C GLY A 168 8.64 2.24 -8.39
N THR A 169 7.31 2.29 -8.55
CA THR A 169 6.39 2.33 -7.42
C THR A 169 6.49 1.04 -6.60
N PRO A 170 6.75 1.13 -5.28
CA PRO A 170 6.79 -0.04 -4.42
C PRO A 170 5.39 -0.61 -4.16
N SER A 171 5.27 -1.93 -4.19
CA SER A 171 4.06 -2.66 -3.79
C SER A 171 4.42 -3.91 -2.99
N VAL A 172 3.66 -4.17 -1.94
CA VAL A 172 3.80 -5.36 -1.10
C VAL A 172 2.60 -6.25 -1.35
N LEU A 173 2.85 -7.42 -1.93
CA LEU A 173 1.83 -8.40 -2.23
C LEU A 173 1.84 -9.50 -1.17
N VAL A 174 0.67 -10.04 -0.82
CA VAL A 174 0.54 -11.12 0.15
C VAL A 174 -0.34 -12.23 -0.39
N THR A 175 0.04 -13.48 -0.09
CA THR A 175 -0.80 -14.64 -0.32
C THR A 175 -0.83 -15.55 0.91
N MET A 176 -1.98 -16.18 1.10
CA MET A 176 -2.23 -17.26 2.06
C MET A 176 -2.96 -18.42 1.36
N GLN A 177 -2.93 -18.44 0.02
CA GLN A 177 -3.69 -19.42 -0.75
C GLN A 177 -3.20 -20.83 -0.46
N ASN A 178 -4.14 -21.70 -0.09
CA ASN A 178 -3.89 -23.07 0.34
C ASN A 178 -4.58 -24.11 -0.55
N GLN A 179 -5.26 -23.68 -1.60
CA GLN A 179 -5.95 -24.55 -2.57
C GLN A 179 -5.58 -24.11 -3.98
N GLY A 180 -5.56 -25.07 -4.90
CA GLY A 180 -5.44 -24.75 -6.31
C GLY A 180 -6.74 -24.21 -6.91
N ASN A 181 -6.64 -23.81 -8.17
CA ASN A 181 -7.75 -23.36 -8.99
C ASN A 181 -7.54 -23.84 -10.43
N GLU A 182 -8.59 -23.72 -11.24
CA GLU A 182 -8.60 -24.18 -12.63
C GLU A 182 -7.61 -23.45 -13.55
N PHE A 183 -7.10 -22.29 -13.13
CA PHE A 183 -6.18 -21.47 -13.92
C PHE A 183 -4.70 -21.64 -13.50
N ASN A 184 -4.42 -22.45 -12.48
CA ASN A 184 -3.10 -22.53 -11.82
C ASN A 184 -2.58 -21.14 -11.40
N TYR A 185 -3.48 -20.28 -10.92
CA TYR A 185 -3.11 -18.96 -10.43
C TYR A 185 -2.72 -19.01 -8.96
N LEU A 186 -1.62 -18.36 -8.62
CA LEU A 186 -1.37 -17.98 -7.23
C LEU A 186 -1.88 -16.56 -7.04
N TYR A 187 -3.01 -16.44 -6.34
CA TYR A 187 -3.66 -15.19 -6.06
C TYR A 187 -2.94 -14.46 -4.94
N PHE A 188 -2.59 -13.21 -5.22
CA PHE A 188 -2.09 -12.23 -4.28
C PHE A 188 -3.15 -11.13 -4.09
N ASN A 189 -3.11 -10.53 -2.92
CA ASN A 189 -3.69 -9.21 -2.68
C ASN A 189 -2.57 -8.21 -2.40
N GLU A 190 -2.81 -6.93 -2.62
CA GLU A 190 -1.96 -5.91 -2.02
C GLU A 190 -2.12 -5.96 -0.50
N SER A 191 -1.03 -5.80 0.24
CA SER A 191 -1.06 -5.80 1.69
C SER A 191 -1.84 -4.59 2.20
N GLU A 192 -2.86 -4.84 3.02
CA GLU A 192 -3.59 -3.77 3.72
C GLU A 192 -2.87 -3.29 4.99
N ASN A 193 -1.75 -3.91 5.36
CA ASN A 193 -0.96 -3.48 6.50
C ASN A 193 -0.19 -2.19 6.16
N ALA A 194 -0.75 -1.05 6.57
CA ALA A 194 -0.21 0.28 6.27
C ALA A 194 1.24 0.46 6.72
N GLU A 195 1.64 -0.17 7.83
CA GLU A 195 3.01 -0.07 8.32
C GLU A 195 3.99 -0.83 7.43
N LEU A 196 3.61 -2.03 6.98
CA LEU A 196 4.41 -2.83 6.05
C LEU A 196 4.59 -2.11 4.71
N VAL A 197 3.50 -1.57 4.16
CA VAL A 197 3.50 -0.81 2.90
C VAL A 197 4.36 0.44 3.03
N LYS A 198 4.14 1.24 4.08
CA LYS A 198 4.91 2.46 4.31
C LYS A 198 6.39 2.18 4.58
N GLY A 199 6.71 1.19 5.42
CA GLY A 199 8.08 0.84 5.74
C GLY A 199 8.88 0.42 4.52
N PHE A 200 8.28 -0.38 3.63
CA PHE A 200 8.93 -0.74 2.37
C PHE A 200 9.11 0.46 1.45
N ALA A 201 8.09 1.32 1.31
CA ALA A 201 8.20 2.54 0.51
C ALA A 201 9.32 3.48 1.01
N ASP A 202 9.43 3.67 2.33
CA ASP A 202 10.50 4.47 2.94
C ASP A 202 11.89 3.89 2.62
N ILE A 203 12.04 2.57 2.69
CA ILE A 203 13.31 1.88 2.35
C ILE A 203 13.68 2.11 0.88
N VAL A 204 12.72 2.03 -0.03
CA VAL A 204 12.92 2.26 -1.46
C VAL A 204 13.32 3.72 -1.73
N ALA A 205 12.69 4.67 -1.04
CA ALA A 205 13.04 6.08 -1.08
C ALA A 205 14.40 6.41 -0.43
N GLY A 206 14.98 5.48 0.34
CA GLY A 206 16.27 5.66 1.01
C GLY A 206 16.20 6.31 2.40
N ASN A 207 15.00 6.45 2.96
CA ASN A 207 14.74 7.02 4.28
C ASN A 207 15.15 6.09 5.43
#